data_AF-A0A6I0F1S4-F1
#
_entry.id   AF-A0A6I0F1S4-F1
#
_cell.length_a   1.000
_cell.length_b   1.000
_cell.length_c   1.000
_cell.angle_alpha   90.00
_cell.angle_beta   90.00
_cell.angle_gamma   90.00
#
_symmetry.space_group_name_H-M   'P 1'
#
loop_
_entity.id
_entity.type
_entity.pdbx_description
1 polymer ?
#
loop_
_entity_poly.entity_id
_entity_poly.type
_entity_poly.pdbx_seq_one_letter_code
_entity_poly.pdbx_strand_id
1 'polypeptide(L)'
;MNRLIPGIPFLAALSLVLFAIFNYALSERIPDPILEGSARPVAEMECTAINAISPVGENDFQWLSLEKICEKALEENSVVNIETTSEDHNLTAQKVSSEKDEVIWSSLQLNHQKTALAFFSQKKLFIVDLTTGDSKRIHDLLSEEKNAYYNPSITWSPNGEYLTFTVVKENNRWNGQNSYSTYLVNLTSEDIHSIHQTQQAPESPTWSPKGDYIALDSPVVLYDLARKHGTTIVSGYHTRYPRWSPEGHHIIFIQETSSTRGETFRYSLDTREVIQITALNRVTSPLLWLQTPPTILLEVETKKSSNRPERHHIGEARPHTESSIRWLSSFDRNESNRFLTLSPNERYLIIQKTANLGTKDEENHLIAINREQSFYSWRCVSIAPLEDPKTLTFQWTDDGRLLYNKDGQAFIFDFERLTIEEFEEQEEEIRLLGIKGQTIYYSPF
;
A
#
# COMPACT_ATOMS: atom_id res chain seq x y z
N MET A 1 -19.02 -51.64 -32.16
CA MET A 1 -18.27 -50.64 -32.95
C MET A 1 -19.24 -49.83 -33.79
N ASN A 2 -19.75 -48.71 -33.28
CA ASN A 2 -20.46 -47.71 -34.10
C ASN A 2 -19.51 -46.52 -34.27
N ARG A 3 -19.03 -46.30 -35.50
CA ARG A 3 -18.17 -45.19 -35.87
C ARG A 3 -18.99 -43.89 -35.86
N LEU A 4 -18.61 -42.96 -35.00
CA LEU A 4 -19.08 -41.56 -35.05
C LEU A 4 -18.57 -40.90 -36.34
N ILE A 5 -19.46 -40.17 -37.02
CA ILE A 5 -19.24 -39.50 -38.30
C ILE A 5 -18.29 -38.30 -38.09
N PRO A 6 -17.15 -38.19 -38.78
CA PRO A 6 -16.29 -37.02 -38.73
C PRO A 6 -16.76 -35.99 -39.77
N GLY A 7 -17.20 -34.81 -39.33
CA GLY A 7 -17.57 -33.73 -40.25
C GLY A 7 -18.25 -32.53 -39.61
N ILE A 8 -18.85 -32.70 -38.43
CA ILE A 8 -19.56 -31.62 -37.72
C ILE A 8 -18.63 -30.70 -36.88
N PRO A 9 -17.49 -31.14 -36.29
CA PRO A 9 -16.69 -30.25 -35.43
C PRO A 9 -16.03 -29.10 -36.19
N PHE A 10 -15.58 -29.35 -37.42
CA PHE A 10 -14.82 -28.37 -38.20
C PHE A 10 -15.73 -27.26 -38.74
N LEU A 11 -16.92 -27.60 -39.24
CA LEU A 11 -17.89 -26.61 -39.70
C LEU A 11 -18.44 -25.77 -38.55
N ALA A 12 -18.69 -26.37 -37.37
CA ALA A 12 -19.10 -25.62 -36.18
C ALA A 12 -18.00 -24.69 -35.66
N ALA A 13 -16.74 -25.15 -35.64
CA ALA A 13 -15.59 -24.32 -35.27
C ALA A 13 -15.35 -23.20 -36.29
N LEU A 14 -15.48 -23.50 -37.59
CA LEU A 14 -15.35 -22.50 -38.65
C LEU A 14 -16.49 -21.47 -38.60
N SER A 15 -17.72 -21.88 -38.27
CA SER A 15 -18.83 -20.96 -38.05
C SER A 15 -18.61 -20.08 -36.82
N LEU A 16 -18.06 -20.60 -35.71
CA LEU A 16 -17.71 -19.80 -34.53
C LEU A 16 -16.60 -18.79 -34.84
N VAL A 17 -15.58 -19.20 -35.58
CA VAL A 17 -14.48 -18.31 -36.00
C VAL A 17 -14.99 -17.27 -37.00
N LEU A 18 -15.83 -17.64 -37.96
CA LEU A 18 -16.45 -16.70 -38.88
C LEU A 18 -17.40 -15.74 -38.17
N PHE A 19 -18.13 -16.20 -37.15
CA PHE A 19 -18.99 -15.35 -36.32
C PHE A 19 -18.16 -14.38 -35.46
N ALA A 20 -17.01 -14.83 -34.95
CA ALA A 20 -16.06 -13.97 -34.22
C ALA A 20 -15.39 -12.95 -35.15
N ILE A 21 -15.00 -13.34 -36.36
CA ILE A 21 -14.44 -12.44 -37.38
C ILE A 21 -15.50 -11.46 -37.88
N PHE A 22 -16.74 -11.91 -38.05
CA PHE A 22 -17.86 -11.05 -38.45
C PHE A 22 -18.21 -10.04 -37.35
N ASN A 23 -18.21 -10.45 -36.07
CA ASN A 23 -18.34 -9.53 -34.93
C ASN A 23 -17.15 -8.56 -34.82
N TYR A 24 -15.93 -9.02 -35.10
CA TYR A 24 -14.74 -8.17 -35.10
C TYR A 24 -14.72 -7.18 -36.28
N ALA A 25 -15.22 -7.59 -37.45
CA ALA A 25 -15.29 -6.75 -38.64
C ALA A 25 -16.47 -5.77 -38.60
N LEU A 26 -17.57 -6.12 -37.92
CA LEU A 26 -18.69 -5.21 -37.63
C LEU A 26 -18.44 -4.34 -36.40
N SER A 27 -17.50 -4.71 -35.53
CA SER A 27 -16.95 -3.78 -34.54
C SER A 27 -16.04 -2.79 -35.27
N GLU A 28 -16.64 -1.82 -35.94
CA GLU A 28 -16.00 -0.50 -35.98
C GLU A 28 -15.73 -0.15 -34.52
N ARG A 29 -14.45 -0.23 -34.10
CA ARG A 29 -14.00 0.39 -32.85
C ARG A 29 -14.14 1.90 -33.05
N ILE A 30 -15.38 2.35 -32.97
CA ILE A 30 -15.71 3.72 -32.63
C ILE A 30 -15.05 3.91 -31.27
N PRO A 31 -14.12 4.88 -31.10
CA PRO A 31 -13.68 5.25 -29.77
C PRO A 31 -14.95 5.66 -29.03
N ASP A 32 -15.35 4.88 -28.01
CA ASP A 32 -16.53 5.21 -27.21
C ASP A 32 -16.40 6.68 -26.81
N PRO A 33 -17.34 7.54 -27.25
CA PRO A 33 -17.29 8.95 -26.93
C PRO A 33 -17.74 9.08 -25.48
N ILE A 34 -16.80 8.87 -24.56
CA ILE A 34 -16.91 9.17 -23.14
C ILE A 34 -18.02 8.36 -22.45
N LEU A 35 -17.69 7.71 -21.33
CA LEU A 35 -18.65 7.21 -20.35
C LEU A 35 -19.41 8.37 -19.65
N GLU A 36 -20.00 9.29 -20.42
CA GLU A 36 -20.79 10.42 -19.94
C GLU A 36 -22.30 10.22 -20.14
N GLY A 37 -22.73 9.16 -20.84
CA GLY A 37 -24.14 9.02 -21.27
C GLY A 37 -24.91 7.76 -20.87
N SER A 38 -24.27 6.70 -20.38
CA SER A 38 -24.98 5.40 -20.15
C SER A 38 -24.80 4.77 -18.78
N ALA A 39 -23.98 5.35 -17.90
CA ALA A 39 -24.11 5.05 -16.48
C ALA A 39 -25.40 5.76 -16.01
N ARG A 40 -26.39 4.99 -15.53
CA ARG A 40 -27.40 5.59 -14.65
C ARG A 40 -26.61 6.40 -13.62
N PRO A 41 -26.88 7.70 -13.42
CA PRO A 41 -26.22 8.44 -12.36
C PRO A 41 -26.41 7.60 -11.09
N VAL A 42 -25.29 7.18 -10.49
CA VAL A 42 -25.33 6.64 -9.13
C VAL A 42 -26.02 7.75 -8.35
N ALA A 43 -27.17 7.46 -7.76
CA ALA A 43 -27.89 8.43 -6.93
C ALA A 43 -26.85 9.12 -6.05
N GLU A 44 -26.89 10.46 -5.98
CA GLU A 44 -25.99 11.24 -5.13
C GLU A 44 -25.85 10.51 -3.79
N MET A 45 -24.62 10.17 -3.43
CA MET A 45 -24.36 9.43 -2.21
C MET A 45 -24.53 10.41 -1.06
N GLU A 46 -25.77 10.65 -0.66
CA GLU A 46 -26.09 11.47 0.51
C GLU A 46 -25.56 10.76 1.76
N CYS A 47 -24.50 11.32 2.33
CA CYS A 47 -23.88 10.78 3.53
C CYS A 47 -24.68 11.22 4.75
N THR A 48 -24.96 10.27 5.64
CA THR A 48 -25.66 10.53 6.89
C THR A 48 -24.74 11.30 7.84
N ALA A 49 -25.30 12.26 8.57
CA ALA A 49 -24.57 12.98 9.62
C ALA A 49 -24.44 12.12 10.89
N ILE A 50 -23.39 12.36 11.65
CA ILE A 50 -23.12 11.67 12.92
C ILE A 50 -24.07 12.18 14.01
N ASN A 51 -24.62 11.27 14.80
CA ASN A 51 -25.72 11.56 15.71
C ASN A 51 -25.27 12.00 17.12
N ALA A 52 -24.05 11.65 17.56
CA ALA A 52 -23.55 12.05 18.87
C ALA A 52 -22.02 11.99 18.96
N ILE A 53 -21.43 12.98 19.63
CA ILE A 53 -20.10 12.88 20.24
C ILE A 53 -20.36 12.36 21.65
N SER A 54 -19.94 11.13 21.93
CA SER A 54 -20.04 10.58 23.28
C SER A 54 -18.85 11.09 24.09
N PRO A 55 -19.06 11.56 25.34
CA PRO A 55 -17.93 11.88 26.21
C PRO A 55 -17.07 10.64 26.39
N VAL A 56 -15.75 10.85 26.52
CA VAL A 56 -14.70 9.83 26.72
C VAL A 56 -15.28 8.67 27.55
N GLY A 57 -15.58 7.55 26.90
CA GLY A 57 -15.83 6.31 27.64
C GLY A 57 -14.54 5.94 28.37
N GLU A 58 -14.64 5.19 29.48
CA GLU A 58 -13.49 4.47 30.03
C GLU A 58 -13.03 3.42 28.99
N ASN A 59 -12.40 3.86 27.92
CA ASN A 59 -11.72 3.01 26.97
C ASN A 59 -10.35 2.75 27.58
N ASP A 60 -10.14 1.53 28.07
CA ASP A 60 -8.90 1.04 28.68
C ASP A 60 -7.73 0.91 27.67
N PHE A 61 -7.60 1.80 26.68
CA PHE A 61 -6.46 1.76 25.77
C PHE A 61 -5.19 2.25 26.46
N GLN A 62 -4.12 1.46 26.36
CA GLN A 62 -2.79 1.81 26.81
C GLN A 62 -1.99 2.37 25.63
N TRP A 63 -1.53 3.62 25.77
CA TRP A 63 -0.71 4.30 24.78
C TRP A 63 0.77 3.97 25.01
N LEU A 64 1.42 3.36 24.02
CA LEU A 64 2.84 3.04 24.06
C LEU A 64 3.60 3.86 23.02
N SER A 65 4.39 4.82 23.48
CA SER A 65 5.32 5.58 22.64
C SER A 65 6.49 4.69 22.21
N LEU A 66 6.72 4.62 20.91
CA LEU A 66 7.86 3.93 20.31
C LEU A 66 9.14 4.78 20.32
N GLU A 67 9.05 6.07 20.64
CA GLU A 67 10.18 6.99 20.60
C GLU A 67 11.32 6.53 21.51
N LYS A 68 11.02 6.36 22.80
CA LYS A 68 11.98 5.91 23.82
C LYS A 68 12.57 4.53 23.49
N ILE A 69 11.79 3.68 22.83
CA ILE A 69 12.21 2.33 22.43
C ILE A 69 13.26 2.43 21.32
N CYS A 70 13.00 3.26 20.30
CA CYS A 70 13.94 3.47 19.19
C CYS A 70 15.20 4.21 19.63
N GLU A 71 15.09 5.22 20.49
CA GLU A 71 16.23 5.97 21.02
C GLU A 71 17.15 5.06 21.86
N LYS A 72 16.57 4.26 22.75
CA LYS A 72 17.32 3.25 23.52
C LYS A 72 18.07 2.29 22.59
N ALA A 73 17.42 1.82 21.53
CA ALA A 73 18.04 0.92 20.55
C ALA A 73 19.23 1.56 19.82
N LEU A 74 19.16 2.86 19.51
CA LEU A 74 20.28 3.62 18.94
C LEU A 74 21.44 3.72 19.92
N GLU A 75 21.17 4.04 21.18
CA GLU A 75 22.19 4.19 22.22
C GLU A 75 22.96 2.88 22.48
N GLU A 76 22.24 1.77 22.68
CA GLU A 76 22.84 0.45 22.95
C GLU A 76 23.77 -0.03 21.83
N ASN A 77 23.46 0.34 20.58
CA ASN A 77 24.17 -0.11 19.38
C ASN A 77 25.10 0.97 18.79
N SER A 78 25.32 2.07 19.53
CA SER A 78 26.22 3.17 19.13
C SER A 78 27.66 3.02 19.68
N VAL A 79 27.97 1.93 20.40
CA VAL A 79 29.28 1.74 21.05
C VAL A 79 30.43 1.80 20.05
N VAL A 80 31.28 2.81 20.29
CA VAL A 80 32.51 3.19 19.61
C VAL A 80 33.57 2.09 19.75
N ASN A 81 34.25 1.76 18.65
CA ASN A 81 35.52 1.04 18.67
C ASN A 81 36.51 1.76 19.60
N ILE A 82 36.74 1.24 20.80
CA ILE A 82 37.91 1.63 21.58
C ILE A 82 39.09 0.87 20.97
N GLU A 83 39.73 1.47 19.98
CA GLU A 83 41.09 1.06 19.61
C GLU A 83 42.02 1.43 20.77
N THR A 84 42.35 0.45 21.61
CA THR A 84 43.51 0.56 22.50
C THR A 84 44.77 0.47 21.64
N THR A 85 45.26 1.60 21.17
CA THR A 85 46.64 1.72 20.67
C THR A 85 47.54 2.17 21.81
N SER A 86 48.51 1.31 22.14
CA SER A 86 49.57 1.59 23.09
C SER A 86 50.54 2.63 22.54
N GLU A 87 50.71 3.69 23.33
CA GLU A 87 51.87 4.59 23.48
C GLU A 87 52.48 5.32 22.26
N ASP A 88 52.62 6.64 22.47
CA ASP A 88 53.56 7.59 21.86
C ASP A 88 53.32 8.10 20.43
N HIS A 89 52.51 9.16 20.31
CA HIS A 89 52.97 10.55 20.14
C HIS A 89 51.83 11.46 19.64
N ASN A 90 51.64 12.59 20.33
CA ASN A 90 50.89 13.80 19.92
C ASN A 90 49.97 13.67 18.70
N LEU A 91 48.72 13.26 18.95
CA LEU A 91 47.62 13.45 18.02
C LEU A 91 46.66 14.48 18.62
N THR A 92 46.58 15.65 17.99
CA THR A 92 45.44 16.55 18.17
C THR A 92 44.18 15.76 17.84
N ALA A 93 43.40 15.43 18.87
CA ALA A 93 42.07 14.88 18.72
C ALA A 93 41.23 15.90 17.94
N GLN A 94 41.14 15.74 16.63
CA GLN A 94 40.04 16.30 15.88
C GLN A 94 38.80 15.64 16.43
N LYS A 95 38.04 16.39 17.22
CA LYS A 95 36.66 16.09 17.58
C LYS A 95 35.88 16.12 16.27
N VAL A 96 35.93 15.02 15.50
CA VAL A 96 34.95 14.75 14.46
C VAL A 96 33.64 14.69 15.22
N SER A 97 32.82 15.72 15.08
CA SER A 97 31.44 15.66 15.54
C SER A 97 30.81 14.52 14.78
N SER A 98 30.72 13.33 15.38
CA SER A 98 29.81 12.31 14.90
C SER A 98 28.44 12.96 14.93
N GLU A 99 27.83 13.20 13.76
CA GLU A 99 26.41 13.49 13.70
C GLU A 99 25.69 12.45 14.56
N LYS A 100 24.81 12.93 15.43
CA LYS A 100 24.00 12.05 16.26
C LYS A 100 23.16 11.21 15.29
N ASP A 101 23.31 9.89 15.37
CA ASP A 101 22.52 8.96 14.56
C ASP A 101 21.06 9.11 15.01
N GLU A 102 20.17 9.47 14.09
CA GLU A 102 18.76 9.78 14.39
C GLU A 102 17.83 8.75 13.76
N VAL A 103 16.68 8.54 14.40
CA VAL A 103 15.62 7.65 13.90
C VAL A 103 14.95 8.29 12.70
N ILE A 104 14.77 7.53 11.63
CA ILE A 104 13.92 7.94 10.50
C ILE A 104 12.48 7.54 10.86
N TRP A 105 11.71 8.45 11.49
CA TRP A 105 10.35 8.17 11.99
C TRP A 105 9.38 7.67 10.91
N SER A 106 9.57 8.10 9.67
CA SER A 106 8.77 7.63 8.53
C SER A 106 8.97 6.14 8.21
N SER A 107 10.09 5.54 8.62
CA SER A 107 10.49 4.17 8.30
C SER A 107 9.98 3.08 9.25
N LEU A 108 9.42 3.45 10.40
CA LEU A 108 9.01 2.47 11.40
C LEU A 108 7.97 1.51 10.83
N GLN A 109 8.21 0.21 11.00
CA GLN A 109 7.32 -0.86 10.55
C GLN A 109 7.21 -1.97 11.60
N LEU A 110 6.00 -2.19 12.10
CA LEU A 110 5.68 -3.33 12.96
C LEU A 110 5.52 -4.60 12.12
N ASN A 111 5.93 -5.75 12.67
CA ASN A 111 5.56 -7.04 12.09
C ASN A 111 4.05 -7.30 12.26
N HIS A 112 3.50 -8.29 11.56
CA HIS A 112 2.06 -8.58 11.57
C HIS A 112 1.51 -8.87 12.97
N GLN A 113 2.30 -9.54 13.83
CA GLN A 113 1.94 -9.89 15.21
C GLN A 113 2.16 -8.74 16.20
N LYS A 114 2.72 -7.61 15.76
CA LYS A 114 3.09 -6.44 16.58
C LYS A 114 3.91 -6.86 17.80
N THR A 115 4.89 -7.71 17.57
CA THR A 115 5.88 -8.19 18.56
C THR A 115 7.28 -7.70 18.23
N ALA A 116 7.51 -7.21 17.01
CA ALA A 116 8.78 -6.66 16.60
C ALA A 116 8.57 -5.37 15.80
N LEU A 117 9.52 -4.44 15.94
CA LEU A 117 9.59 -3.18 15.22
C LEU A 117 10.88 -3.13 14.42
N ALA A 118 10.81 -2.75 13.15
CA ALA A 118 11.98 -2.41 12.35
C ALA A 118 11.97 -0.92 12.00
N PHE A 119 13.15 -0.31 11.98
CA PHE A 119 13.31 1.09 11.57
C PHE A 119 14.72 1.35 11.04
N PHE A 120 14.85 2.40 10.24
CA PHE A 120 16.15 2.90 9.78
C PHE A 120 16.63 4.05 10.65
N SER A 121 17.95 4.13 10.81
CA SER A 121 18.65 5.38 11.02
C SER A 121 19.25 5.86 9.70
N GLN A 122 20.13 6.87 9.74
CA GLN A 122 20.77 7.38 8.52
C GLN A 122 21.51 6.29 7.73
N LYS A 123 22.17 5.36 8.42
CA LYS A 123 22.99 4.31 7.78
C LYS A 123 22.74 2.90 8.27
N LYS A 124 21.92 2.73 9.31
CA LYS A 124 21.69 1.42 9.91
C LYS A 124 20.23 1.00 9.83
N LEU A 125 20.00 -0.31 9.77
CA LEU A 125 18.69 -0.94 9.97
C LEU A 125 18.69 -1.61 11.34
N PHE A 126 17.67 -1.30 12.14
CA PHE A 126 17.46 -1.86 13.47
C PHE A 126 16.19 -2.71 13.51
N ILE A 127 16.21 -3.71 14.38
CA ILE A 127 15.03 -4.45 14.82
C ILE A 127 14.99 -4.42 16.35
N VAL A 128 13.80 -4.22 16.89
CA VAL A 128 13.53 -4.28 18.33
C VAL A 128 12.44 -5.31 18.59
N ASP A 129 12.69 -6.23 19.51
CA ASP A 129 11.66 -7.10 20.06
C ASP A 129 10.86 -6.30 21.11
N LEU A 130 9.58 -6.09 20.85
CA LEU A 130 8.70 -5.29 21.72
C LEU A 130 8.25 -6.06 22.96
N THR A 131 8.49 -7.36 23.03
CA THR A 131 8.18 -8.21 24.18
C THR A 131 9.33 -8.25 25.18
N THR A 132 10.58 -8.29 24.72
CA THR A 132 11.76 -8.26 25.60
C THR A 132 12.35 -6.87 25.77
N GLY A 133 12.13 -5.97 24.81
CA GLY A 133 12.78 -4.66 24.74
C GLY A 133 14.23 -4.75 24.25
N ASP A 134 14.65 -5.90 23.72
CA ASP A 134 15.98 -6.12 23.17
C ASP A 134 16.06 -5.55 21.75
N SER A 135 17.18 -4.91 21.45
CA SER A 135 17.43 -4.30 20.15
C SER A 135 18.62 -4.93 19.44
N LYS A 136 18.57 -4.97 18.12
CA LYS A 136 19.65 -5.49 17.27
C LYS A 136 19.82 -4.66 16.01
N ARG A 137 21.07 -4.33 15.71
CA ARG A 137 21.46 -3.80 14.38
C ARG A 137 21.58 -4.95 13.37
N ILE A 138 20.85 -4.85 12.26
CA ILE A 138 20.76 -5.88 11.23
C ILE A 138 21.66 -5.58 10.02
N HIS A 139 21.72 -4.32 9.60
CA HIS A 139 22.48 -3.92 8.42
C HIS A 139 23.10 -2.53 8.60
N ASP A 140 24.25 -2.30 7.97
CA ASP A 140 24.96 -1.02 7.95
C ASP A 140 25.36 -0.69 6.51
N LEU A 141 25.09 0.55 6.08
CA LEU A 141 25.58 1.05 4.80
C LEU A 141 27.08 1.34 4.93
N LEU A 142 27.89 0.69 4.10
CA LEU A 142 29.34 0.81 4.14
C LEU A 142 29.77 2.28 4.03
N SER A 143 30.77 2.67 4.83
CA SER A 143 31.23 4.08 4.91
C SER A 143 31.73 4.64 3.57
N GLU A 144 32.15 3.77 2.65
CA GLU A 144 32.62 4.13 1.31
C GLU A 144 31.45 4.49 0.36
N GLU A 145 30.23 4.07 0.68
CA GLU A 145 29.02 4.33 -0.13
C GLU A 145 28.37 5.67 0.23
N LYS A 146 29.09 6.77 0.02
CA LYS A 146 28.63 8.13 0.38
C LYS A 146 27.30 8.55 -0.26
N ASN A 147 26.90 7.91 -1.36
CA ASN A 147 25.68 8.19 -2.11
C ASN A 147 24.59 7.12 -1.89
N ALA A 148 24.73 6.28 -0.87
CA ALA A 148 23.73 5.26 -0.54
C ALA A 148 22.89 5.69 0.67
N TYR A 149 21.58 5.45 0.59
CA TYR A 149 20.65 5.67 1.69
C TYR A 149 19.49 4.66 1.62
N TYR A 150 18.77 4.46 2.71
CA TYR A 150 17.59 3.59 2.72
C TYR A 150 16.38 4.28 2.11
N ASN A 151 15.68 3.58 1.23
CA ASN A 151 14.29 3.92 0.92
C ASN A 151 13.44 3.46 2.13
N PRO A 152 12.55 4.29 2.71
CA PRO A 152 11.71 3.94 3.88
C PRO A 152 10.61 2.92 3.53
N SER A 153 11.03 1.76 3.03
CA SER A 153 10.21 0.64 2.59
C SER A 153 10.78 -0.63 3.22
N ILE A 154 10.28 -0.94 4.41
CA ILE A 154 10.54 -2.18 5.13
C ILE A 154 9.29 -3.05 5.00
N THR A 155 9.43 -4.32 4.65
CA THR A 155 8.29 -5.26 4.67
C THR A 155 8.65 -6.56 5.34
N TRP A 156 7.79 -6.98 6.27
CA TRP A 156 7.91 -8.24 6.98
C TRP A 156 7.25 -9.37 6.19
N SER A 157 7.83 -10.55 6.29
CA SER A 157 7.13 -11.79 5.93
C SER A 157 5.95 -12.05 6.87
N PRO A 158 4.91 -12.79 6.43
CA PRO A 158 3.72 -13.08 7.24
C PRO A 158 4.03 -13.72 8.59
N ASN A 159 5.05 -14.58 8.64
CA ASN A 159 5.51 -15.26 9.85
C ASN A 159 6.53 -14.45 10.67
N GLY A 160 7.04 -13.33 10.15
CA GLY A 160 8.01 -12.47 10.81
C GLY A 160 9.45 -13.00 10.83
N GLU A 161 9.77 -14.08 10.10
CA GLU A 161 11.13 -14.66 10.09
C GLU A 161 12.08 -13.98 9.10
N TYR A 162 11.49 -13.31 8.10
CA TYR A 162 12.18 -12.57 7.07
C TYR A 162 11.70 -11.13 6.98
N LEU A 163 12.58 -10.28 6.48
CA LEU A 163 12.31 -8.87 6.22
C LEU A 163 12.96 -8.45 4.90
N THR A 164 12.31 -7.55 4.16
CA THR A 164 12.94 -6.87 3.01
C THR A 164 13.15 -5.40 3.29
N PHE A 165 14.20 -4.86 2.68
CA PHE A 165 14.49 -3.43 2.67
C PHE A 165 15.10 -3.01 1.33
N THR A 166 15.03 -1.73 1.00
CA THR A 166 15.57 -1.20 -0.26
C THR A 166 16.64 -0.14 0.00
N VAL A 167 17.79 -0.31 -0.64
CA VAL A 167 18.89 0.67 -0.65
C VAL A 167 18.87 1.42 -1.97
N VAL A 168 18.87 2.74 -1.90
CA VAL A 168 19.05 3.63 -3.05
C VAL A 168 20.51 4.00 -3.15
N LYS A 169 21.08 3.89 -4.35
CA LYS A 169 22.40 4.40 -4.69
C LYS A 169 22.25 5.52 -5.70
N GLU A 170 22.51 6.75 -5.26
CA GLU A 170 22.41 7.92 -6.11
C GLU A 170 23.54 7.98 -7.13
N ASN A 171 23.16 8.33 -8.35
CA ASN A 171 24.10 8.52 -9.43
C ASN A 171 24.23 10.01 -9.76
N ASN A 172 25.26 10.64 -9.18
CA ASN A 172 25.47 12.09 -9.29
C ASN A 172 25.99 12.55 -10.67
N ARG A 173 25.91 11.69 -11.70
CA ARG A 173 26.21 12.07 -13.09
C ARG A 173 25.00 12.80 -13.67
N TRP A 174 25.23 13.79 -14.53
CA TRP A 174 24.19 14.65 -15.15
C TRP A 174 23.03 13.89 -15.84
N ASN A 175 23.23 12.62 -16.20
CA ASN A 175 22.24 11.72 -16.78
C ASN A 175 22.18 10.35 -16.07
N GLY A 176 22.74 10.28 -14.85
CA GLY A 176 22.80 9.06 -14.08
C GLY A 176 21.43 8.68 -13.54
N GLN A 177 21.02 7.43 -13.72
CA GLN A 177 19.84 6.90 -13.02
C GLN A 177 20.28 6.36 -11.66
N ASN A 178 19.48 6.66 -10.64
CA ASN A 178 19.61 6.03 -9.33
C ASN A 178 19.40 4.52 -9.48
N SER A 179 20.09 3.74 -8.66
CA SER A 179 19.90 2.30 -8.59
C SER A 179 19.21 1.95 -7.28
N TYR A 180 18.16 1.16 -7.35
CA TYR A 180 17.41 0.66 -6.21
C TYR A 180 17.68 -0.83 -6.09
N SER A 181 18.19 -1.25 -4.94
CA SER A 181 18.52 -2.65 -4.68
C SER A 181 17.70 -3.13 -3.50
N THR A 182 16.83 -4.11 -3.75
CA THR A 182 16.03 -4.74 -2.70
C THR A 182 16.79 -5.92 -2.13
N TYR A 183 16.89 -5.95 -0.80
CA TYR A 183 17.55 -6.99 -0.03
C TYR A 183 16.51 -7.80 0.74
N LEU A 184 16.83 -9.09 0.91
CA LEU A 184 16.12 -10.00 1.79
C LEU A 184 17.03 -10.34 2.98
N VAL A 185 16.47 -10.29 4.18
CA VAL A 185 17.12 -10.69 5.42
C VAL A 185 16.40 -11.91 5.97
N ASN A 186 17.17 -12.95 6.31
CA ASN A 186 16.71 -14.00 7.23
C ASN A 186 17.13 -13.63 8.65
N LEU A 187 16.17 -13.42 9.54
CA LEU A 187 16.45 -12.90 10.89
C LEU A 187 17.08 -13.94 11.83
N THR A 188 16.92 -15.23 11.51
CA THR A 188 17.51 -16.32 12.30
C THR A 188 18.95 -16.60 11.88
N SER A 189 19.21 -16.68 10.57
CA SER A 189 20.56 -16.99 10.06
C SER A 189 21.43 -15.77 9.82
N GLU A 190 20.86 -14.56 9.89
CA GLU A 190 21.50 -13.29 9.52
C GLU A 190 22.00 -13.27 8.07
N ASP A 191 21.42 -14.11 7.20
CA ASP A 191 21.72 -14.13 5.77
C ASP A 191 21.09 -12.90 5.13
N ILE A 192 21.90 -12.08 4.47
CA ILE A 192 21.47 -10.87 3.76
C ILE A 192 21.98 -10.94 2.32
N HIS A 193 21.06 -10.88 1.37
CA HIS A 193 21.41 -10.87 -0.05
C HIS A 193 20.43 -10.02 -0.86
N SER A 194 20.92 -9.47 -1.97
CA SER A 194 20.05 -8.76 -2.92
C SER A 194 19.20 -9.76 -3.69
N ILE A 195 17.90 -9.45 -3.81
CA ILE A 195 16.93 -10.27 -4.55
C ILE A 195 16.43 -9.58 -5.81
N HIS A 196 16.63 -8.26 -5.93
CA HIS A 196 16.17 -7.46 -7.05
C HIS A 196 16.95 -6.16 -7.19
N GLN A 197 17.12 -5.69 -8.42
CA GLN A 197 17.71 -4.38 -8.71
C GLN A 197 16.97 -3.72 -9.87
N THR A 198 16.64 -2.45 -9.72
CA THR A 198 15.98 -1.64 -10.75
C THR A 198 16.52 -0.21 -10.79
N GLN A 199 16.29 0.48 -11.91
CA GLN A 199 16.64 1.89 -12.11
C GLN A 199 15.43 2.82 -11.94
N GLN A 200 14.24 2.25 -11.75
CA GLN A 200 13.04 3.00 -11.40
C GLN A 200 12.82 2.92 -9.90
N ALA A 201 12.36 3.99 -9.27
CA ALA A 201 11.96 3.93 -7.87
C ALA A 201 10.91 2.82 -7.68
N PRO A 202 11.23 1.75 -6.94
CA PRO A 202 10.32 0.64 -6.75
C PRO A 202 9.34 0.97 -5.63
N GLU A 203 8.19 0.33 -5.71
CA GLU A 203 7.27 0.24 -4.59
C GLU A 203 7.73 -0.80 -3.56
N SER A 204 7.07 -0.82 -2.40
CA SER A 204 7.34 -1.80 -1.36
C SER A 204 7.11 -3.24 -1.87
N PRO A 205 8.07 -4.17 -1.67
CA PRO A 205 7.90 -5.57 -2.03
C PRO A 205 6.71 -6.20 -1.30
N THR A 206 5.94 -7.05 -1.98
CA THR A 206 4.76 -7.68 -1.37
C THR A 206 4.93 -9.18 -1.19
N TRP A 207 4.74 -9.65 0.03
CA TRP A 207 4.81 -11.06 0.36
C TRP A 207 3.52 -11.79 -0.01
N SER A 208 3.66 -13.00 -0.52
CA SER A 208 2.52 -13.92 -0.66
C SER A 208 1.92 -14.22 0.73
N PRO A 209 0.62 -14.49 0.85
CA PRO A 209 -0.03 -14.76 2.14
C PRO A 209 0.60 -15.91 2.94
N LYS A 210 1.16 -16.90 2.26
CA LYS A 210 1.87 -18.03 2.88
C LYS A 210 3.34 -17.74 3.21
N GLY A 211 3.90 -16.68 2.64
CA GLY A 211 5.30 -16.30 2.82
C GLY A 211 6.29 -17.05 1.92
N ASP A 212 5.84 -17.86 0.96
CA ASP A 212 6.73 -18.65 0.07
C ASP A 212 7.33 -17.84 -1.08
N TYR A 213 6.69 -16.71 -1.40
CA TYR A 213 7.06 -15.83 -2.51
C TYR A 213 7.04 -14.35 -2.14
N ILE A 214 7.83 -13.56 -2.88
CA ILE A 214 7.84 -12.09 -2.84
C ILE A 214 7.61 -11.57 -4.26
N ALA A 215 6.64 -10.66 -4.43
CA ALA A 215 6.42 -9.94 -5.68
C ALA A 215 7.11 -8.57 -5.61
N LEU A 216 7.94 -8.30 -6.62
CA LEU A 216 8.76 -7.09 -6.79
C LEU A 216 8.31 -6.39 -8.06
N ASP A 217 8.54 -5.09 -8.19
CA ASP A 217 8.08 -4.30 -9.33
C ASP A 217 9.21 -3.78 -10.23
N SER A 218 8.82 -3.18 -11.37
CA SER A 218 9.72 -2.53 -12.33
C SER A 218 10.96 -3.36 -12.74
N PRO A 219 10.82 -4.55 -13.36
CA PRO A 219 9.58 -5.21 -13.81
C PRO A 219 8.94 -6.10 -12.74
N VAL A 220 7.73 -6.63 -12.99
CA VAL A 220 7.14 -7.60 -12.04
C VAL A 220 7.94 -8.90 -12.01
N VAL A 221 8.59 -9.13 -10.87
CA VAL A 221 9.40 -10.33 -10.59
C VAL A 221 8.78 -11.07 -9.41
N LEU A 222 8.67 -12.38 -9.58
CA LEU A 222 8.29 -13.30 -8.52
C LEU A 222 9.54 -13.99 -7.97
N TYR A 223 9.94 -13.64 -6.75
CA TYR A 223 11.04 -14.28 -6.04
C TYR A 223 10.54 -15.48 -5.23
N ASP A 224 11.07 -16.65 -5.53
CA ASP A 224 10.82 -17.92 -4.83
C ASP A 224 11.85 -18.12 -3.73
N LEU A 225 11.41 -18.14 -2.48
CA LEU A 225 12.30 -18.26 -1.31
C LEU A 225 12.98 -19.62 -1.22
N ALA A 226 12.26 -20.70 -1.53
CA ALA A 226 12.81 -22.05 -1.46
C ALA A 226 13.90 -22.28 -2.53
N ARG A 227 13.71 -21.70 -3.72
CA ARG A 227 14.67 -21.81 -4.83
C ARG A 227 15.73 -20.71 -4.82
N LYS A 228 15.58 -19.68 -3.98
CA LYS A 228 16.37 -18.44 -4.00
C LYS A 228 16.49 -17.85 -5.40
N HIS A 229 15.39 -17.83 -6.16
CA HIS A 229 15.38 -17.46 -7.57
C HIS A 229 14.23 -16.53 -7.93
N GLY A 230 14.54 -15.43 -8.63
CA GLY A 230 13.56 -14.50 -9.18
C GLY A 230 13.17 -14.86 -10.62
N THR A 231 11.87 -14.95 -10.89
CA THR A 231 11.32 -15.15 -12.24
C THR A 231 10.56 -13.90 -12.66
N THR A 232 10.95 -13.28 -13.78
CA THR A 232 10.16 -12.19 -14.38
C THR A 232 8.86 -12.76 -14.94
N ILE A 233 7.71 -12.32 -14.41
CA ILE A 233 6.39 -12.78 -14.88
C ILE A 233 5.86 -11.91 -16.03
N VAL A 234 6.19 -10.62 -16.01
CA VAL A 234 5.84 -9.68 -17.08
C VAL A 234 7.00 -8.73 -17.32
N SER A 235 7.52 -8.75 -18.55
CA SER A 235 8.47 -7.76 -19.04
C SER A 235 7.71 -6.68 -19.83
N GLY A 236 7.55 -5.50 -19.25
CA GLY A 236 6.87 -4.38 -19.89
C GLY A 236 7.43 -3.05 -19.39
N TYR A 237 7.21 -1.98 -20.16
CA TYR A 237 7.44 -0.63 -19.66
C TYR A 237 6.55 -0.42 -18.42
N HIS A 238 7.16 0.03 -17.32
CA HIS A 238 6.48 0.54 -16.13
C HIS A 238 5.37 -0.37 -15.54
N THR A 239 5.71 -1.62 -15.21
CA THR A 239 4.81 -2.48 -14.43
C THR A 239 5.01 -2.27 -12.93
N ARG A 240 3.93 -1.93 -12.19
CA ARG A 240 3.99 -1.44 -10.81
C ARG A 240 2.89 -2.04 -9.92
N TYR A 241 2.99 -1.78 -8.62
CA TYR A 241 1.99 -2.13 -7.60
C TYR A 241 1.54 -3.60 -7.62
N PRO A 242 2.45 -4.59 -7.61
CA PRO A 242 2.04 -5.97 -7.45
C PRO A 242 1.33 -6.15 -6.10
N ARG A 243 0.21 -6.87 -6.09
CA ARG A 243 -0.54 -7.27 -4.89
C ARG A 243 -1.00 -8.71 -5.05
N TRP A 244 -0.93 -9.47 -3.97
CA TRP A 244 -1.38 -10.86 -3.95
C TRP A 244 -2.88 -10.99 -3.76
N SER A 245 -3.47 -12.01 -4.37
CA SER A 245 -4.78 -12.46 -3.93
C SER A 245 -4.68 -13.09 -2.54
N PRO A 246 -5.75 -13.02 -1.72
CA PRO A 246 -5.74 -13.56 -0.36
C PRO A 246 -5.41 -15.05 -0.28
N GLU A 247 -5.80 -15.83 -1.30
CA GLU A 247 -5.48 -17.24 -1.41
C GLU A 247 -4.05 -17.52 -1.93
N GLY A 248 -3.34 -16.51 -2.43
CA GLY A 248 -1.95 -16.62 -2.89
C GLY A 248 -1.76 -17.24 -4.28
N HIS A 249 -2.80 -17.40 -5.08
CA HIS A 249 -2.73 -18.01 -6.42
C HIS A 249 -2.65 -16.97 -7.55
N HIS A 250 -2.89 -15.70 -7.25
CA HIS A 250 -2.90 -14.63 -8.24
C HIS A 250 -2.13 -13.40 -7.77
N ILE A 251 -1.64 -12.63 -8.74
CA ILE A 251 -1.04 -11.32 -8.52
C ILE A 251 -1.77 -10.32 -9.41
N ILE A 252 -2.22 -9.20 -8.86
CA ILE A 252 -2.67 -8.03 -9.63
C ILE A 252 -1.58 -6.98 -9.67
N PHE A 253 -1.48 -6.27 -10.78
CA PHE A 253 -0.50 -5.20 -10.98
C PHE A 253 -1.01 -4.21 -12.02
N ILE A 254 -0.45 -3.00 -12.05
CA ILE A 254 -0.66 -2.06 -13.16
C ILE A 254 0.43 -2.26 -14.21
N GLN A 255 0.08 -2.11 -15.47
CA GLN A 255 1.05 -1.92 -16.56
C GLN A 255 0.77 -0.59 -17.25
N GLU A 256 1.70 0.35 -17.12
CA GLU A 256 1.62 1.66 -17.75
C GLU A 256 2.19 1.62 -19.17
N THR A 257 1.44 2.19 -20.11
CA THR A 257 1.87 2.35 -21.52
C THR A 257 2.28 3.78 -21.83
N SER A 258 1.86 4.74 -21.00
CA SER A 258 2.28 6.13 -21.02
C SER A 258 2.02 6.74 -19.64
N SER A 259 2.46 7.98 -19.43
CA SER A 259 2.14 8.73 -18.22
C SER A 259 0.65 8.98 -18.00
N THR A 260 -0.22 8.76 -19.00
CA THR A 260 -1.67 8.98 -18.91
C THR A 260 -2.50 7.71 -19.04
N ARG A 261 -1.84 6.56 -19.24
CA ARG A 261 -2.51 5.30 -19.53
C ARG A 261 -1.81 4.13 -18.85
N GLY A 262 -2.51 3.48 -17.93
CA GLY A 262 -2.05 2.24 -17.32
C GLY A 262 -3.25 1.40 -16.91
N GLU A 263 -3.21 0.11 -17.23
CA GLU A 263 -4.34 -0.78 -16.99
C GLU A 263 -3.98 -1.82 -15.93
N THR A 264 -4.98 -2.29 -15.20
CA THR A 264 -4.83 -3.36 -14.23
C THR A 264 -4.82 -4.70 -14.95
N PHE A 265 -3.86 -5.55 -14.58
CA PHE A 265 -3.70 -6.93 -15.06
C PHE A 265 -3.70 -7.89 -13.88
N ARG A 266 -3.99 -9.15 -14.18
CA ARG A 266 -3.89 -10.28 -13.25
C ARG A 266 -3.00 -11.35 -13.84
N TYR A 267 -2.04 -11.83 -13.05
CA TYR A 267 -1.25 -13.02 -13.30
C TYR A 267 -1.75 -14.20 -12.45
N SER A 268 -1.84 -15.40 -13.03
CA SER A 268 -2.09 -16.65 -12.30
C SER A 268 -0.80 -17.43 -12.10
N LEU A 269 -0.52 -17.87 -10.87
CA LEU A 269 0.63 -18.73 -10.59
C LEU A 269 0.46 -20.13 -11.18
N ASP A 270 -0.76 -20.65 -11.19
CA ASP A 270 -1.06 -22.03 -11.62
C ASP A 270 -0.93 -22.20 -13.13
N THR A 271 -1.53 -21.30 -13.89
CA THR A 271 -1.56 -21.38 -15.36
C THR A 271 -0.48 -20.55 -16.03
N ARG A 272 0.17 -19.65 -15.29
CA ARG A 272 1.10 -18.62 -15.80
C ARG A 272 0.47 -17.66 -16.80
N GLU A 273 -0.87 -17.58 -16.82
CA GLU A 273 -1.59 -16.66 -17.68
C GLU A 273 -1.50 -15.23 -17.14
N VAL A 274 -1.50 -14.26 -18.06
CA VAL A 274 -1.69 -12.85 -17.75
C VAL A 274 -2.96 -12.39 -18.47
N ILE A 275 -3.91 -11.85 -17.74
CA ILE A 275 -5.14 -11.27 -18.31
C ILE A 275 -5.23 -9.78 -17.97
N GLN A 276 -5.74 -9.00 -18.90
CA GLN A 276 -6.09 -7.60 -18.68
C GLN A 276 -7.46 -7.53 -17.99
N ILE A 277 -7.55 -6.78 -16.89
CA ILE A 277 -8.78 -6.61 -16.10
C ILE A 277 -9.52 -5.34 -16.51
N THR A 278 -8.79 -4.28 -16.85
CA THR A 278 -9.36 -2.97 -17.20
C THR A 278 -8.92 -2.53 -18.58
N ALA A 279 -9.79 -1.80 -19.29
CA ALA A 279 -9.48 -1.18 -20.58
C ALA A 279 -10.06 0.26 -20.63
N LEU A 280 -9.79 1.04 -19.58
CA LEU A 280 -10.40 2.37 -19.39
C LEU A 280 -9.68 3.49 -20.14
N ASN A 281 -8.49 3.23 -20.68
CA ASN A 281 -7.59 4.22 -21.27
C ASN A 281 -7.27 5.38 -20.30
N ARG A 282 -7.21 5.06 -19.01
CA ARG A 282 -6.80 5.93 -17.90
C ARG A 282 -5.92 5.12 -16.97
N VAL A 283 -5.09 5.80 -16.18
CA VAL A 283 -4.31 5.13 -15.14
C VAL A 283 -5.27 4.52 -14.13
N THR A 284 -5.28 3.19 -14.07
CA THR A 284 -6.17 2.39 -13.23
C THR A 284 -5.32 1.46 -12.38
N SER A 285 -5.16 1.84 -11.12
CA SER A 285 -4.27 1.17 -10.17
C SER A 285 -5.05 0.18 -9.32
N PRO A 286 -4.61 -1.09 -9.21
CA PRO A 286 -5.15 -2.00 -8.23
C PRO A 286 -4.69 -1.60 -6.82
N LEU A 287 -5.64 -1.31 -5.94
CA LEU A 287 -5.36 -0.98 -4.56
C LEU A 287 -5.21 -2.24 -3.71
N LEU A 288 -6.23 -3.10 -3.72
CA LEU A 288 -6.36 -4.28 -2.87
C LEU A 288 -7.14 -5.39 -3.57
N TRP A 289 -6.87 -6.64 -3.16
CA TRP A 289 -7.69 -7.79 -3.50
C TRP A 289 -8.54 -8.17 -2.29
N LEU A 290 -9.86 -8.16 -2.46
CA LEU A 290 -10.83 -8.42 -1.41
C LEU A 290 -11.21 -9.91 -1.39
N GLN A 291 -11.51 -10.45 -0.22
CA GLN A 291 -11.89 -11.84 0.02
C GLN A 291 -13.37 -12.08 -0.23
N THR A 292 -14.24 -11.20 0.26
CA THR A 292 -15.68 -11.47 0.35
C THR A 292 -16.54 -10.30 -0.18
N PRO A 293 -17.19 -10.44 -1.35
CA PRO A 293 -16.87 -11.41 -2.41
C PRO A 293 -15.48 -11.14 -3.01
N PRO A 294 -14.88 -12.11 -3.73
CA PRO A 294 -13.57 -11.92 -4.34
C PRO A 294 -13.61 -10.88 -5.46
N THR A 295 -13.03 -9.72 -5.20
CA THR A 295 -13.01 -8.55 -6.08
C THR A 295 -11.70 -7.78 -5.94
N ILE A 296 -11.47 -6.85 -6.85
CA ILE A 296 -10.31 -5.97 -6.85
C ILE A 296 -10.80 -4.54 -6.64
N LEU A 297 -10.32 -3.89 -5.58
CA LEU A 297 -10.52 -2.47 -5.37
C LEU A 297 -9.56 -1.70 -6.30
N LEU A 298 -10.09 -0.75 -7.04
CA LEU A 298 -9.40 0.03 -8.05
C LEU A 298 -9.48 1.52 -7.73
N GLU A 299 -8.38 2.23 -7.98
CA GLU A 299 -8.36 3.69 -8.08
C GLU A 299 -8.11 4.10 -9.53
N VAL A 300 -8.97 4.96 -10.06
CA VAL A 300 -8.85 5.49 -11.41
C VAL A 300 -8.51 6.97 -11.36
N GLU A 301 -7.35 7.30 -11.91
CA GLU A 301 -6.83 8.65 -11.99
C GLU A 301 -7.22 9.29 -13.34
N THR A 302 -7.75 10.51 -13.26
CA THR A 302 -7.92 11.39 -14.40
C THR A 302 -6.94 12.54 -14.25
N LYS A 303 -5.86 12.51 -15.03
CA LYS A 303 -4.82 13.54 -14.99
C LYS A 303 -5.35 14.95 -15.26
N LYS A 304 -4.70 15.91 -14.62
CA LYS A 304 -4.93 17.34 -14.82
C LYS A 304 -4.86 17.69 -16.31
N SER A 305 -5.84 18.44 -16.79
CA SER A 305 -5.80 19.10 -18.10
C SER A 305 -5.92 20.62 -17.92
N SER A 306 -5.76 21.38 -19.02
CA SER A 306 -5.72 22.85 -18.97
C SER A 306 -6.89 23.49 -18.21
N ASN A 307 -8.06 22.85 -18.22
CA ASN A 307 -9.29 23.36 -17.61
C ASN A 307 -9.85 22.45 -16.52
N ARG A 308 -9.12 21.44 -16.07
CA ARG A 308 -9.65 20.40 -15.18
C ARG A 308 -8.59 19.90 -14.20
N PRO A 309 -8.83 19.95 -12.87
CA PRO A 309 -7.94 19.37 -11.89
C PRO A 309 -7.82 17.85 -12.05
N GLU A 310 -6.75 17.30 -11.48
CA GLU A 310 -6.57 15.85 -11.33
C GLU A 310 -7.60 15.29 -10.36
N ARG A 311 -8.16 14.12 -10.69
CA ARG A 311 -9.26 13.50 -9.95
C ARG A 311 -9.07 12.01 -9.82
N HIS A 312 -9.54 11.46 -8.71
CA HIS A 312 -9.50 10.04 -8.43
C HIS A 312 -10.92 9.52 -8.18
N HIS A 313 -11.18 8.30 -8.64
CA HIS A 313 -12.43 7.60 -8.41
C HIS A 313 -12.15 6.19 -7.91
N ILE A 314 -12.97 5.73 -6.98
CA ILE A 314 -12.81 4.41 -6.37
C ILE A 314 -13.89 3.47 -6.90
N GLY A 315 -13.46 2.33 -7.41
CA GLY A 315 -14.32 1.30 -7.97
C GLY A 315 -13.88 -0.10 -7.58
N GLU A 316 -14.73 -1.07 -7.89
CA GLU A 316 -14.51 -2.47 -7.58
C GLU A 316 -14.77 -3.32 -8.84
N ALA A 317 -13.88 -4.24 -9.17
CA ALA A 317 -14.00 -5.12 -10.33
C ALA A 317 -13.92 -6.60 -9.95
N ARG A 318 -14.54 -7.47 -10.75
CA ARG A 318 -14.37 -8.92 -10.59
C ARG A 318 -13.01 -9.36 -11.14
N PRO A 319 -12.36 -10.37 -10.53
CA PRO A 319 -10.99 -10.73 -10.86
C PRO A 319 -10.82 -11.59 -12.14
N HIS A 320 -11.90 -11.93 -12.85
CA HIS A 320 -11.86 -12.92 -13.94
C HIS A 320 -12.36 -12.42 -15.31
N THR A 321 -12.96 -11.23 -15.41
CA THR A 321 -13.54 -10.71 -16.67
C THR A 321 -13.62 -9.18 -16.66
N GLU A 322 -13.55 -8.52 -17.84
CA GLU A 322 -13.73 -7.06 -18.04
C GLU A 322 -15.16 -6.54 -17.71
N SER A 323 -16.03 -7.32 -17.07
CA SER A 323 -17.45 -7.02 -16.93
C SER A 323 -17.79 -6.25 -15.64
N SER A 324 -18.06 -4.96 -15.85
CA SER A 324 -18.66 -3.94 -14.96
C SER A 324 -17.91 -3.65 -13.66
N ILE A 325 -17.08 -2.60 -13.70
CA ILE A 325 -16.62 -1.91 -12.49
C ILE A 325 -17.86 -1.36 -11.76
N ARG A 326 -18.00 -1.73 -10.49
CA ARG A 326 -18.95 -1.11 -9.57
C ARG A 326 -18.25 0.08 -8.94
N TRP A 327 -18.70 1.28 -9.27
CA TRP A 327 -18.18 2.50 -8.66
C TRP A 327 -18.71 2.68 -7.23
N LEU A 328 -17.79 2.95 -6.31
CA LEU A 328 -18.07 3.16 -4.89
C LEU A 328 -18.12 4.64 -4.54
N SER A 329 -17.43 5.48 -5.32
CA SER A 329 -17.53 6.94 -5.25
C SER A 329 -18.37 7.51 -6.40
N SER A 330 -18.80 8.77 -6.26
CA SER A 330 -19.45 9.50 -7.35
C SER A 330 -18.49 9.71 -8.54
N PHE A 331 -19.07 10.00 -9.71
CA PHE A 331 -18.37 10.48 -10.90
C PHE A 331 -18.56 11.99 -11.10
N ASP A 332 -18.80 12.73 -10.02
CA ASP A 332 -18.93 14.17 -10.11
C ASP A 332 -17.60 14.78 -10.58
N ARG A 333 -17.69 15.70 -11.53
CA ARG A 333 -16.54 16.44 -12.07
C ARG A 333 -15.92 17.37 -11.04
N ASN A 334 -16.64 17.72 -9.97
CA ASN A 334 -16.16 18.60 -8.91
C ASN A 334 -15.71 17.82 -7.66
N GLU A 335 -15.60 16.49 -7.73
CA GLU A 335 -15.18 15.66 -6.62
C GLU A 335 -13.92 14.84 -6.95
N SER A 336 -13.12 14.53 -5.93
CA SER A 336 -12.02 13.56 -6.00
C SER A 336 -12.09 12.65 -4.79
N ASN A 337 -11.83 11.35 -4.99
CA ASN A 337 -11.99 10.33 -3.96
C ASN A 337 -10.73 9.46 -3.91
N ARG A 338 -10.04 9.45 -2.77
CA ARG A 338 -8.83 8.65 -2.53
C ARG A 338 -9.10 7.58 -1.50
N PHE A 339 -8.66 6.36 -1.78
CA PHE A 339 -8.71 5.29 -0.79
C PHE A 339 -7.73 5.57 0.35
N LEU A 340 -8.18 5.32 1.59
CA LEU A 340 -7.33 5.42 2.78
C LEU A 340 -7.14 4.06 3.43
N THR A 341 -8.24 3.41 3.83
CA THR A 341 -8.17 2.13 4.52
C THR A 341 -9.45 1.31 4.39
N LEU A 342 -9.33 0.02 4.66
CA LEU A 342 -10.41 -0.96 4.64
C LEU A 342 -10.47 -1.67 5.98
N SER A 343 -11.68 -1.88 6.50
CA SER A 343 -11.87 -2.64 7.74
C SER A 343 -11.39 -4.09 7.59
N PRO A 344 -10.95 -4.75 8.68
CA PRO A 344 -10.46 -6.13 8.64
C PRO A 344 -11.49 -7.15 8.11
N ASN A 345 -12.78 -6.88 8.33
CA ASN A 345 -13.89 -7.69 7.81
C ASN A 345 -14.33 -7.27 6.39
N GLU A 346 -13.59 -6.36 5.76
CA GLU A 346 -13.84 -5.77 4.44
C GLU A 346 -15.18 -5.05 4.28
N ARG A 347 -15.94 -4.81 5.35
CA ARG A 347 -17.26 -4.18 5.27
C ARG A 347 -17.20 -2.67 5.05
N TYR A 348 -16.25 -1.99 5.66
CA TYR A 348 -16.17 -0.54 5.68
C TYR A 348 -14.95 -0.05 4.91
N LEU A 349 -15.21 0.83 3.96
CA LEU A 349 -14.21 1.48 3.13
C LEU A 349 -14.09 2.94 3.57
N ILE A 350 -12.87 3.36 3.91
CA ILE A 350 -12.59 4.75 4.30
C ILE A 350 -11.90 5.46 3.14
N ILE A 351 -12.45 6.60 2.75
CA ILE A 351 -11.92 7.43 1.68
C ILE A 351 -11.75 8.88 2.15
N GLN A 352 -10.79 9.58 1.57
CA GLN A 352 -10.79 11.03 1.54
C GLN A 352 -11.65 11.47 0.35
N LYS A 353 -12.67 12.27 0.61
CA LYS A 353 -13.48 12.94 -0.41
C LYS A 353 -13.13 14.41 -0.44
N THR A 354 -12.67 14.90 -1.58
CA THR A 354 -12.52 16.34 -1.84
C THR A 354 -13.75 16.83 -2.59
N ALA A 355 -14.49 17.76 -2.01
CA ALA A 355 -15.63 18.43 -2.63
C ALA A 355 -15.21 19.79 -3.23
N ASN A 356 -15.97 20.29 -4.21
CA ASN A 356 -15.71 21.56 -4.91
C ASN A 356 -14.28 21.70 -5.45
N LEU A 357 -13.73 20.59 -5.94
CA LEU A 357 -12.34 20.48 -6.35
C LEU A 357 -11.95 21.54 -7.39
N GLY A 358 -10.84 22.23 -7.13
CA GLY A 358 -10.29 23.29 -7.98
C GLY A 358 -11.01 24.64 -7.86
N THR A 359 -11.89 24.80 -6.88
CA THR A 359 -12.55 26.07 -6.55
C THR A 359 -11.97 26.66 -5.26
N LYS A 360 -12.46 27.85 -4.85
CA LYS A 360 -12.04 28.48 -3.58
C LYS A 360 -12.65 27.81 -2.35
N ASP A 361 -13.74 27.07 -2.55
CA ASP A 361 -14.51 26.41 -1.50
C ASP A 361 -14.21 24.90 -1.47
N GLU A 362 -12.98 24.53 -1.87
CA GLU A 362 -12.49 23.14 -1.84
C GLU A 362 -12.38 22.65 -0.40
N GLU A 363 -13.02 21.52 -0.12
CA GLU A 363 -13.07 20.93 1.23
C GLU A 363 -12.74 19.44 1.17
N ASN A 364 -11.94 18.97 2.13
CA ASN A 364 -11.68 17.54 2.31
C ASN A 364 -12.52 16.99 3.45
N HIS A 365 -13.04 15.78 3.25
CA HIS A 365 -13.87 15.08 4.22
C HIS A 365 -13.41 13.63 4.34
N LEU A 366 -13.36 13.13 5.56
CA LEU A 366 -13.15 11.72 5.86
C LEU A 366 -14.49 11.01 5.76
N ILE A 367 -14.63 10.09 4.81
CA ILE A 367 -15.89 9.42 4.50
C ILE A 367 -15.77 7.92 4.75
N ALA A 368 -16.76 7.37 5.46
CA ALA A 368 -16.99 5.95 5.55
C ALA A 368 -18.04 5.49 4.52
N ILE A 369 -17.74 4.42 3.80
CA ILE A 369 -18.66 3.75 2.88
C ILE A 369 -18.90 2.33 3.37
N ASN A 370 -20.18 1.97 3.55
CA ASN A 370 -20.57 0.61 3.84
C ASN A 370 -20.74 -0.19 2.54
N ARG A 371 -19.92 -1.22 2.35
CA ARG A 371 -19.97 -2.11 1.17
C ARG A 371 -21.21 -3.02 1.19
N GLU A 372 -21.75 -3.33 2.37
CA GLU A 372 -22.88 -4.25 2.58
C GLU A 372 -24.12 -3.55 3.14
N GLN A 373 -25.06 -3.18 2.27
CA GLN A 373 -26.32 -2.53 2.67
C GLN A 373 -27.28 -3.45 3.44
N SER A 374 -27.03 -4.76 3.49
CA SER A 374 -27.96 -5.72 4.10
C SER A 374 -27.96 -5.70 5.63
N PHE A 375 -26.92 -5.15 6.27
CA PHE A 375 -26.73 -5.22 7.72
C PHE A 375 -27.01 -3.91 8.46
N TYR A 376 -26.88 -2.75 7.80
CA TYR A 376 -27.08 -1.44 8.41
C TYR A 376 -27.93 -0.52 7.52
N SER A 377 -28.55 0.48 8.14
CA SER A 377 -29.43 1.45 7.48
C SER A 377 -28.69 2.51 6.66
N TRP A 378 -27.35 2.61 6.79
CA TRP A 378 -26.55 3.66 6.14
C TRP A 378 -25.62 3.08 5.05
N ARG A 379 -25.41 3.87 3.99
CA ARG A 379 -24.47 3.58 2.89
C ARG A 379 -23.20 4.41 2.99
N CYS A 380 -23.34 5.68 3.39
CA CYS A 380 -22.25 6.62 3.54
C CYS A 380 -22.42 7.43 4.83
N VAL A 381 -21.30 7.73 5.51
CA VAL A 381 -21.24 8.66 6.65
C VAL A 381 -20.05 9.59 6.48
N SER A 382 -20.26 10.89 6.73
CA SER A 382 -19.15 11.85 6.87
C SER A 382 -18.65 11.80 8.31
N ILE A 383 -17.40 11.36 8.49
CA ILE A 383 -16.78 11.19 9.81
C ILE A 383 -16.32 12.54 10.35
N ALA A 384 -15.51 13.26 9.57
CA ALA A 384 -14.96 14.55 9.96
C ALA A 384 -14.54 15.35 8.73
N PRO A 385 -14.57 16.70 8.79
CA PRO A 385 -13.82 17.51 7.84
C PRO A 385 -12.31 17.29 8.04
N LEU A 386 -11.50 17.48 7.00
CA LEU A 386 -10.04 17.33 7.02
C LEU A 386 -9.40 18.65 6.58
N GLU A 387 -8.65 19.30 7.47
CA GLU A 387 -7.91 20.51 7.14
C GLU A 387 -6.59 20.17 6.43
N ASP A 388 -5.76 19.32 7.03
CA ASP A 388 -4.58 18.73 6.39
C ASP A 388 -4.67 17.19 6.38
N PRO A 389 -4.94 16.56 5.22
CA PRO A 389 -4.97 15.10 5.12
C PRO A 389 -3.60 14.43 5.29
N LYS A 390 -2.48 15.19 5.27
CA LYS A 390 -1.14 14.60 5.31
C LYS A 390 -0.79 14.01 6.67
N THR A 391 -1.32 14.57 7.75
CA THR A 391 -1.04 14.11 9.13
C THR A 391 -1.98 13.01 9.59
N LEU A 392 -2.96 12.64 8.75
CA LEU A 392 -3.96 11.62 9.04
C LEU A 392 -3.35 10.21 9.04
N THR A 393 -3.49 9.53 10.16
CA THR A 393 -3.10 8.14 10.38
C THR A 393 -4.26 7.42 11.05
N PHE A 394 -4.35 6.11 10.85
CA PHE A 394 -5.50 5.32 11.28
C PHE A 394 -5.11 3.90 11.61
N GLN A 395 -5.86 3.28 12.53
CA GLN A 395 -5.74 1.89 12.90
C GLN A 395 -7.13 1.28 13.13
N TRP A 396 -7.27 0.00 12.79
CA TRP A 396 -8.49 -0.75 13.07
C TRP A 396 -8.35 -1.55 14.34
N THR A 397 -9.28 -1.34 15.26
CA THR A 397 -9.43 -2.17 16.45
C THR A 397 -9.93 -3.57 16.08
N ASP A 398 -9.69 -4.55 16.96
CA ASP A 398 -10.11 -5.94 16.74
C ASP A 398 -11.65 -6.09 16.68
N ASP A 399 -12.39 -5.15 17.28
CA ASP A 399 -13.86 -5.11 17.24
C ASP A 399 -14.42 -4.35 16.02
N GLY A 400 -13.56 -3.81 15.14
CA GLY A 400 -13.95 -3.19 13.89
C GLY A 400 -14.27 -1.70 13.96
N ARG A 401 -13.95 -1.02 15.08
CA ARG A 401 -13.94 0.46 15.17
C ARG A 401 -12.69 1.06 14.53
N LEU A 402 -12.81 2.28 14.03
CA LEU A 402 -11.73 3.03 13.38
C LEU A 402 -11.12 4.02 14.37
N LEU A 403 -9.88 3.81 14.78
CA LEU A 403 -9.07 4.80 15.47
C LEU A 403 -8.37 5.67 14.43
N TYR A 404 -8.40 6.99 14.58
CA TYR A 404 -7.70 7.92 13.71
C TYR A 404 -7.21 9.14 14.49
N ASN A 405 -6.13 9.77 14.03
CA ASN A 405 -5.71 11.08 14.53
C ASN A 405 -6.13 12.16 13.55
N LYS A 406 -6.42 13.35 14.08
CA LYS A 406 -6.70 14.56 13.31
C LYS A 406 -6.28 15.75 14.17
N ASP A 407 -5.48 16.65 13.61
CA ASP A 407 -5.07 17.91 14.26
C ASP A 407 -4.49 17.71 15.67
N GLY A 408 -3.61 16.70 15.85
CA GLY A 408 -3.00 16.37 17.15
C GLY A 408 -3.89 15.56 18.10
N GLN A 409 -5.19 15.42 17.79
CA GLN A 409 -6.16 14.74 18.62
C GLN A 409 -6.47 13.34 18.08
N ALA A 410 -6.68 12.36 18.97
CA ALA A 410 -7.12 11.02 18.59
C ALA A 410 -8.61 10.81 18.82
N PHE A 411 -9.23 10.06 17.91
CA PHE A 411 -10.66 9.78 17.88
C PHE A 411 -10.90 8.32 17.54
N ILE A 412 -11.96 7.73 18.09
CA ILE A 412 -12.46 6.42 17.69
C ILE A 412 -13.89 6.54 17.17
N PHE A 413 -14.13 5.96 15.99
CA PHE A 413 -15.43 5.94 15.34
C PHE A 413 -16.07 4.55 15.41
N ASP A 414 -17.28 4.50 15.97
CA ASP A 414 -18.12 3.31 16.04
C ASP A 414 -19.15 3.31 14.89
N PHE A 415 -19.01 2.35 13.97
CA PHE A 415 -19.85 2.22 12.78
C PHE A 415 -21.25 1.68 13.06
N GLU A 416 -21.43 0.97 14.18
CA GLU A 416 -22.73 0.41 14.57
C GLU A 416 -23.61 1.47 15.22
N ARG A 417 -23.00 2.28 16.09
CA ARG A 417 -23.68 3.34 16.84
C ARG A 417 -23.67 4.68 16.11
N LEU A 418 -22.80 4.85 15.12
CA LEU A 418 -22.53 6.13 14.45
C LEU A 418 -22.16 7.22 15.46
N THR A 419 -21.20 6.90 16.33
CA THR A 419 -20.69 7.79 17.38
C THR A 419 -19.19 7.98 17.24
N ILE A 420 -18.74 9.18 17.60
CA ILE A 420 -17.33 9.49 17.78
C ILE A 420 -17.06 9.63 19.27
N GLU A 421 -16.00 8.99 19.72
CA GLU A 421 -15.41 9.23 21.04
C GLU A 421 -14.04 9.88 20.84
N GLU A 422 -13.79 10.90 21.63
CA GLU A 422 -12.52 11.65 21.64
C GLU A 422 -11.64 11.10 22.78
N PHE A 423 -10.32 11.07 22.56
CA PHE A 423 -9.34 10.75 23.61
C PHE A 423 -8.80 12.02 24.28
N GLU A 424 -7.95 11.91 25.30
CA GLU A 424 -7.24 13.08 25.82
C GLU A 424 -6.27 13.65 24.78
N GLU A 425 -6.18 14.98 24.74
CA GLU A 425 -5.27 15.74 23.88
C GLU A 425 -3.81 15.31 24.13
N GLN A 426 -3.09 15.02 23.04
CA GLN A 426 -1.67 14.70 23.10
C GLN A 426 -0.88 16.01 22.90
N GLU A 427 0.20 16.20 23.67
CA GLU A 427 1.03 17.41 23.60
C GLU A 427 1.73 17.57 22.23
N GLU A 428 1.87 16.49 21.47
CA GLU A 428 2.59 16.45 20.18
C GLU A 428 1.78 15.76 19.08
N GLU A 429 2.08 16.08 17.82
CA GLU A 429 1.51 15.38 16.67
C GLU A 429 2.00 13.93 16.63
N ILE A 430 1.05 13.00 16.77
CA ILE A 430 1.33 11.56 16.80
C ILE A 430 1.01 10.87 15.48
N ARG A 431 1.77 9.82 15.17
CA ARG A 431 1.52 8.85 14.10
C ARG A 431 1.10 7.51 14.71
N LEU A 432 -0.11 7.05 14.39
CA LEU A 432 -0.61 5.74 14.81
C LEU A 432 0.01 4.62 13.96
N LEU A 433 0.80 3.73 14.56
CA LEU A 433 1.48 2.63 13.85
C LEU A 433 0.82 1.26 14.00
N GLY A 434 0.09 1.02 15.08
CA GLY A 434 -0.57 -0.27 15.24
C GLY A 434 -1.41 -0.37 16.50
N ILE A 435 -2.28 -1.37 16.54
CA ILE A 435 -3.03 -1.76 17.72
C ILE A 435 -3.00 -3.26 17.94
N LYS A 436 -2.80 -3.69 19.20
CA LYS A 436 -2.83 -5.09 19.62
C LYS A 436 -3.61 -5.23 20.92
N GLY A 437 -4.82 -5.81 20.85
CA GLY A 437 -5.73 -5.78 21.99
C GLY A 437 -6.02 -4.35 22.41
N GLN A 438 -5.67 -3.99 23.65
CA GLN A 438 -5.86 -2.63 24.18
C GLN A 438 -4.60 -1.76 24.08
N THR A 439 -3.50 -2.21 23.50
CA THR A 439 -2.29 -1.40 23.36
C THR A 439 -2.24 -0.69 22.00
N ILE A 440 -2.13 0.64 22.02
CA ILE A 440 -1.93 1.50 20.85
C ILE A 440 -0.45 1.85 20.76
N TYR A 441 0.16 1.55 19.62
CA TYR A 441 1.55 1.89 19.31
C TYR A 441 1.57 3.17 18.48
N TYR A 442 2.30 4.18 18.96
CA TYR A 442 2.43 5.45 18.25
C TYR A 442 3.89 5.94 18.24
N SER A 443 4.19 6.83 17.30
CA SER A 443 5.47 7.52 17.20
C SER A 443 5.25 9.01 16.96
N PRO A 444 6.29 9.84 17.08
CA PRO A 444 6.29 11.17 16.48
C PRO A 444 5.97 11.09 14.97
N PHE A 445 5.36 12.15 14.43
CA PHE A 445 4.99 12.24 13.03
C PHE A 445 6.18 12.36 12.07
#